data_AF-A0A4P9VUP0-F1
#
_entry.id   AF-A0A4P9VUP0-F1
#
_cell.length_a   1.000
_cell.length_b   1.000
_cell.length_c   1.000
_cell.angle_alpha   90.00
_cell.angle_beta   90.00
_cell.angle_gamma   90.00
#
_symmetry.space_group_name_H-M   'P 1'
#
loop_
_entity.id
_entity.type
_entity.pdbx_description
1 polymer ?
#
loop_
_entity_poly.entity_id
_entity_poly.type
_entity_poly.pdbx_seq_one_letter_code
_entity_poly.pdbx_strand_id
1 'polypeptide(L)'
;MIGRGKGGGGYNSVGKDSAEEKTVSEFEICSFFVTTDNGIVLHDRYLRPSEADAFIGVVMPFHYFMKRPDPLREDRSFVMTKTSRDFIGIEDANADTVKAIADLSFHLTIGNMDEAFK
;
A
#
# COMPACT_ATOMS: atom_id res chain seq x y z
N MET A 1 -53.91 -54.20 -6.74
CA MET A 1 -52.85 -53.23 -7.03
C MET A 1 -53.37 -51.85 -6.66
N ILE A 2 -52.92 -51.29 -5.53
CA ILE A 2 -53.42 -50.04 -4.95
C ILE A 2 -52.28 -49.03 -4.93
N GLY A 3 -52.56 -47.81 -5.38
CA GLY A 3 -51.60 -46.74 -5.66
C GLY A 3 -50.83 -46.23 -4.45
N ARG A 4 -49.58 -45.84 -4.71
CA ARG A 4 -48.70 -45.08 -3.82
C ARG A 4 -48.75 -43.61 -4.23
N GLY A 5 -49.21 -42.74 -3.34
CA GLY A 5 -49.18 -41.29 -3.53
C GLY A 5 -49.66 -40.53 -2.29
N LYS A 6 -48.72 -40.20 -1.40
CA LYS A 6 -48.72 -39.12 -0.38
C LYS A 6 -47.24 -38.86 -0.07
N GLY A 7 -46.66 -37.66 -0.02
CA GLY A 7 -47.19 -36.32 0.14
C GLY A 7 -46.46 -35.65 1.31
N GLY A 8 -45.79 -34.53 1.05
CA GLY A 8 -45.56 -33.48 2.05
C GLY A 8 -44.18 -33.39 2.73
N GLY A 9 -43.47 -32.32 2.40
CA GLY A 9 -43.12 -31.29 3.38
C GLY A 9 -41.82 -31.44 4.18
N GLY A 10 -40.91 -30.49 3.99
CA GLY A 10 -39.86 -30.19 4.98
C GLY A 10 -38.52 -29.74 4.39
N TYR A 11 -38.49 -28.64 3.64
CA TYR A 11 -37.24 -27.86 3.52
C TYR A 11 -37.16 -26.96 4.75
N ASN A 12 -36.38 -27.37 5.76
CA ASN A 12 -35.94 -26.48 6.83
C ASN A 12 -34.49 -26.09 6.61
N SER A 13 -34.34 -24.78 6.44
CA SER A 13 -33.14 -23.95 6.55
C SER A 13 -32.34 -24.18 7.83
N VAL A 14 -31.03 -23.92 7.79
CA VAL A 14 -30.31 -22.85 8.51
C VAL A 14 -28.82 -23.17 8.48
N GLY A 15 -28.03 -22.19 8.07
CA GLY A 15 -26.56 -22.25 8.02
C GLY A 15 -26.03 -21.12 7.17
N LYS A 16 -26.43 -19.89 7.53
CA LYS A 16 -26.05 -18.66 6.85
C LYS A 16 -24.66 -18.27 7.37
N ASP A 17 -23.64 -19.00 6.96
CA ASP A 17 -22.26 -18.55 7.12
C ASP A 17 -21.97 -17.55 6.01
N SER A 18 -22.49 -16.34 6.24
CA SER A 18 -22.05 -15.14 5.56
C SER A 18 -20.62 -14.93 6.03
N ALA A 19 -19.65 -15.52 5.32
CA ALA A 19 -18.29 -15.04 5.40
C ALA A 19 -18.37 -13.57 4.99
N GLU A 20 -18.23 -12.67 5.98
CA GLU A 20 -17.98 -11.27 5.71
C GLU A 20 -16.70 -11.22 4.88
N GLU A 21 -16.89 -11.11 3.57
CA GLU A 21 -15.84 -10.73 2.65
C GLU A 21 -15.43 -9.33 3.07
N LYS A 22 -14.40 -9.26 3.94
CA LYS A 22 -13.77 -8.00 4.32
C LYS A 22 -13.28 -7.40 3.02
N THR A 23 -14.04 -6.45 2.49
CA THR A 23 -13.63 -5.62 1.37
C THR A 23 -12.37 -4.91 1.83
N VAL A 24 -11.21 -5.42 1.42
CA VAL A 24 -9.93 -4.76 1.68
C VAL A 24 -10.00 -3.45 0.94
N SER A 25 -10.28 -2.36 1.66
CA SER A 25 -10.17 -1.02 1.09
C SER A 25 -8.72 -0.83 0.70
N GLU A 26 -8.46 -0.76 -0.60
CA GLU A 26 -7.14 -0.47 -1.14
C GLU A 26 -6.82 1.01 -0.86
N PHE A 27 -5.85 1.26 0.01
CA PHE A 27 -5.35 2.59 0.27
C PHE A 27 -4.12 2.83 -0.60
N GLU A 28 -4.10 3.94 -1.34
CA GLU A 28 -2.94 4.35 -2.12
C GLU A 28 -2.05 5.31 -1.33
N ILE A 29 -0.75 5.18 -1.55
CA ILE A 29 0.27 6.14 -1.12
C ILE A 29 0.76 6.85 -2.37
N CYS A 30 0.65 8.18 -2.36
CA CYS A 30 1.19 9.05 -3.41
C CYS A 30 2.24 9.98 -2.79
N SER A 31 3.43 10.01 -3.39
CA SER A 31 4.49 10.96 -3.06
C SER A 31 4.60 11.99 -4.18
N PHE A 32 4.89 13.24 -3.83
CA PHE A 32 4.97 14.35 -4.79
C PHE A 32 6.25 15.15 -4.56
N PHE A 33 6.85 15.64 -5.63
CA PHE A 33 7.78 16.76 -5.53
C PHE A 33 7.00 18.06 -5.53
N VAL A 34 7.37 18.98 -4.63
CA VAL A 34 6.73 20.29 -4.49
C VAL A 34 7.81 21.35 -4.59
N THR A 35 7.74 22.17 -5.63
CA THR A 35 8.70 23.26 -5.90
C THR A 35 7.96 24.53 -6.26
N THR A 36 8.61 25.69 -6.09
CA THR A 36 8.03 26.99 -6.49
C THR A 36 7.86 27.10 -7.99
N ASP A 37 8.77 26.51 -8.75
CA ASP A 37 8.90 26.76 -10.19
C ASP A 37 8.09 25.77 -11.03
N ASN A 38 7.91 24.54 -10.54
CA ASN A 38 7.23 23.46 -11.26
C ASN A 38 5.93 23.00 -10.56
N GLY A 39 5.56 23.63 -9.46
CA GLY A 39 4.37 23.28 -8.68
C GLY A 39 4.49 21.91 -8.04
N ILE A 40 3.41 21.12 -8.15
CA ILE A 40 3.29 19.78 -7.57
C ILE A 40 3.37 18.76 -8.72
N VAL A 41 4.35 17.87 -8.68
CA VAL A 41 4.51 16.79 -9.66
C VAL A 41 4.54 15.43 -8.97
N LEU A 42 3.88 14.44 -9.57
CA LEU A 42 3.79 13.09 -9.00
C LEU A 42 5.15 12.40 -9.07
N HIS A 43 5.66 11.98 -7.92
CA HIS A 43 6.92 11.26 -7.78
C HIS A 43 6.70 9.74 -7.82
N ASP A 44 5.88 9.23 -6.89
CA ASP A 44 5.64 7.80 -6.74
C ASP A 44 4.18 7.53 -6.36
N ARG A 45 3.66 6.36 -6.77
CA ARG A 45 2.30 5.90 -6.45
C ARG A 45 2.30 4.39 -6.29
N TYR A 46 1.83 3.90 -5.16
CA TYR A 46 1.71 2.47 -4.90
C TYR A 46 0.59 2.15 -3.89
N LEU A 47 0.14 0.90 -3.87
CA LEU A 47 -0.78 0.40 -2.85
C LEU A 47 -0.07 0.25 -1.51
N ARG A 48 -0.66 0.77 -0.44
CA ARG A 48 -0.21 0.53 0.92
C ARG A 48 -0.02 -0.97 1.15
N PRO A 49 1.09 -1.41 1.77
CA PRO A 49 1.28 -2.82 2.13
C PRO A 49 0.05 -3.38 2.85
N SER A 50 -0.38 -4.59 2.49
CA SER A 50 -1.62 -5.20 3.00
C SER A 50 -1.55 -5.47 4.50
N GLU A 51 -0.34 -5.66 5.02
CA GLU A 51 -0.07 -5.84 6.44
C GLU A 51 -0.12 -4.51 7.20
N ALA A 52 0.05 -3.36 6.54
CA ALA A 52 0.08 -2.07 7.22
C ALA A 52 -1.32 -1.53 7.53
N ASP A 53 -1.51 -1.04 8.76
CA ASP A 53 -2.77 -0.42 9.18
C ASP A 53 -2.68 1.12 9.24
N ALA A 54 -1.48 1.67 9.28
CA ALA A 54 -1.23 3.11 9.34
C ALA A 54 0.06 3.49 8.65
N PHE A 55 0.05 4.67 8.02
CA PHE A 55 1.25 5.36 7.56
C PHE A 55 1.76 6.28 8.68
N ILE A 56 3.06 6.22 8.99
CA ILE A 56 3.68 7.00 10.05
C ILE A 56 4.35 8.24 9.48
N GLY A 57 5.13 8.07 8.41
CA GLY A 57 5.88 9.16 7.80
C GLY A 57 6.94 8.70 6.81
N VAL A 58 7.78 9.64 6.38
CA VAL A 58 8.86 9.43 5.41
C VAL A 58 10.16 9.97 5.97
N VAL A 59 11.22 9.20 5.84
CA VAL A 59 12.60 9.69 5.86
C VAL A 59 13.24 9.15 4.60
N MET A 60 13.41 9.99 3.59
CA MET A 60 13.83 9.54 2.26
C MET A 60 15.08 8.65 2.36
N PRO A 61 15.06 7.46 1.75
CA PRO A 61 14.06 6.95 0.80
C PRO A 61 12.92 6.11 1.38
N PHE A 62 12.79 6.02 2.70
CA PHE A 62 11.90 5.08 3.39
C PHE A 62 10.55 5.67 3.79
N HIS A 63 9.48 4.99 3.39
CA HIS A 63 8.12 5.14 3.92
C HIS A 63 7.92 4.20 5.10
N TYR A 64 7.56 4.74 6.26
CA TYR A 64 7.35 3.98 7.49
C TYR A 64 5.86 3.74 7.73
N PHE A 65 5.53 2.50 8.05
CA PHE A 65 4.18 2.02 8.33
C PHE A 65 4.12 1.29 9.67
N MET A 66 2.93 1.19 10.24
CA MET A 66 2.68 0.45 11.48
C MET A 66 1.59 -0.62 11.27
N LYS A 67 1.86 -1.82 11.77
CA LYS A 67 0.83 -2.80 12.10
C LYS A 67 0.33 -2.56 13.52
N ARG A 68 -0.97 -2.37 13.69
CA ARG A 68 -1.62 -2.31 15.00
C ARG A 68 -1.85 -3.74 15.50
N PRO A 69 -1.77 -3.97 16.83
CA PRO A 69 -2.03 -5.29 17.37
C PRO A 69 -3.50 -5.68 17.09
N ASP A 70 -3.72 -6.93 16.67
CA ASP A 70 -5.06 -7.50 16.49
C ASP A 70 -5.40 -8.35 17.72
N PRO A 71 -6.36 -7.91 18.57
CA PRO A 71 -6.75 -8.64 19.77
C PRO A 71 -7.26 -10.06 19.50
N LEU A 72 -7.72 -10.35 18.28
CA LEU A 72 -8.27 -11.64 17.90
C LEU A 72 -7.21 -12.61 17.38
N ARG A 73 -6.00 -12.14 17.05
CA ARG A 73 -4.95 -12.93 16.40
C ARG A 73 -3.68 -13.11 17.22
N GLU A 74 -3.64 -12.60 18.46
CA GLU A 74 -2.41 -12.51 19.27
C GLU A 74 -1.23 -11.87 18.52
N ASP A 75 -1.52 -10.97 17.57
CA ASP A 75 -0.51 -10.30 16.76
C ASP A 75 0.15 -9.15 17.53
N ARG A 76 1.49 -9.12 17.50
CA ARG A 76 2.26 -8.00 18.05
C ARG A 76 2.28 -6.83 17.07
N SER A 77 2.32 -5.61 17.59
CA SER A 77 2.59 -4.42 16.78
C SER A 77 4.02 -4.43 16.24
N PHE A 78 4.20 -4.04 14.99
CA PHE A 78 5.52 -3.84 14.39
C PHE A 78 5.52 -2.66 13.42
N VAL A 79 6.73 -2.14 13.18
CA VAL A 79 7.00 -1.10 12.19
C VAL A 79 7.52 -1.76 10.92
N MET A 80 7.05 -1.29 9.78
CA MET A 80 7.48 -1.74 8.45
C MET A 80 8.06 -0.57 7.69
N THR A 81 9.03 -0.86 6.83
CA THR A 81 9.62 0.11 5.90
C THR A 81 9.39 -0.32 4.47
N LYS A 82 9.10 0.63 3.60
CA LYS A 82 9.11 0.45 2.15
C LYS A 82 10.03 1.50 1.53
N THR A 83 10.92 1.07 0.65
CA THR A 83 11.79 1.97 -0.11
C THR A 83 11.03 2.59 -1.28
N SER A 84 11.22 3.89 -1.49
CA SER A 84 10.79 4.61 -2.69
C SER A 84 11.41 3.98 -3.94
N ARG A 85 10.64 3.86 -5.03
CA ARG A 85 11.06 3.08 -6.20
C ARG A 85 12.44 3.45 -6.78
N ASP A 86 12.81 4.73 -6.72
CA ASP A 86 14.06 5.23 -7.33
C ASP A 86 15.31 4.86 -6.52
N PHE A 87 15.13 4.34 -5.31
CA PHE A 87 16.21 4.04 -4.37
C PHE A 87 16.37 2.53 -4.09
N ILE A 88 15.63 1.69 -4.82
CA ILE A 88 15.76 0.24 -4.71
C ILE A 88 17.17 -0.16 -5.17
N GLY A 89 17.88 -0.89 -4.32
CA GLY A 89 19.27 -1.30 -4.54
C GLY A 89 20.33 -0.29 -4.06
N ILE A 90 19.92 0.86 -3.54
CA ILE A 90 20.78 1.88 -2.95
C ILE A 90 20.21 2.41 -1.61
N GLU A 91 19.53 1.53 -0.86
CA GLU A 91 18.81 1.88 0.36
C GLU A 91 19.71 2.46 1.45
N ASP A 92 20.96 1.97 1.54
CA ASP A 92 21.95 2.37 2.53
C ASP A 92 22.85 3.52 2.05
N ALA A 93 22.43 4.25 1.01
CA ALA A 93 23.16 5.38 0.48
C ALA A 93 23.32 6.50 1.53
N ASN A 94 24.44 7.24 1.45
CA ASN A 94 24.64 8.41 2.29
C ASN A 94 23.70 9.56 1.91
N ALA A 95 23.59 10.57 2.76
CA ALA A 95 22.66 11.69 2.55
C ALA A 95 22.91 12.45 1.23
N ASP A 96 24.17 12.57 0.81
CA ASP A 96 24.53 13.26 -0.44
C ASP A 96 24.04 12.49 -1.66
N THR A 97 24.24 11.17 -1.68
CA THR A 97 23.72 10.28 -2.73
C THR A 97 22.20 10.27 -2.71
N VAL A 98 21.57 10.23 -1.53
CA VAL A 98 20.11 10.27 -1.43
C VAL A 98 19.55 11.55 -2.05
N LYS A 99 20.19 12.69 -1.75
CA LYS A 99 19.84 13.98 -2.33
C LYS A 99 20.04 13.98 -3.85
N ALA A 100 21.19 13.51 -4.33
CA ALA A 100 21.49 13.47 -5.77
C ALA A 100 20.47 12.63 -6.55
N ILE A 101 20.06 11.48 -6.01
CA ILE A 101 19.04 10.63 -6.64
C ILE A 101 17.66 11.29 -6.58
N ALA A 102 17.30 11.96 -5.48
CA ALA A 102 16.04 12.71 -5.41
C ALA A 102 15.98 13.85 -6.44
N ASP A 103 17.08 14.60 -6.60
CA ASP A 103 17.20 15.67 -7.60
C ASP A 103 17.14 15.10 -9.03
N LEU A 104 17.86 14.02 -9.30
CA LEU A 104 17.79 13.27 -10.56
C LEU A 104 16.34 12.85 -10.87
N SER A 105 15.67 12.18 -9.91
CA SER A 105 14.28 11.74 -10.05
C SER A 105 13.33 12.89 -10.36
N PHE A 106 13.52 14.03 -9.71
CA PHE A 106 12.74 15.23 -9.99
C PHE A 106 12.95 15.73 -11.43
N HIS A 107 14.22 15.88 -11.85
CA HIS A 107 14.55 16.35 -13.19
C HIS A 107 14.07 15.42 -14.30
N LEU A 108 14.15 14.10 -14.08
CA LEU A 108 13.54 13.10 -14.97
C LEU A 108 12.01 13.26 -15.02
N THR A 109 11.35 13.51 -13.89
CA THR A 109 9.89 13.67 -13.82
C THR A 109 9.40 14.90 -14.59
N ILE A 110 10.13 16.01 -14.56
CA ILE A 110 9.80 17.23 -15.32
C ILE A 110 10.35 17.24 -16.75
N GLY A 111 11.05 16.17 -17.17
CA GLY A 111 11.65 16.07 -18.50
C GLY A 111 12.86 16.98 -18.74
N ASN A 112 13.47 17.51 -17.69
CA ASN A 112 14.69 18.33 -17.78
C ASN A 112 15.93 17.43 -17.75
N MET A 113 16.24 16.80 -18.88
CA MET A 113 17.37 15.86 -18.98
C MET A 113 18.72 16.54 -18.75
N ASP A 114 18.86 17.81 -19.15
CA ASP A 114 20.14 18.53 -19.00
C ASP A 114 20.53 18.70 -17.54
N GLU A 115 19.59 19.01 -16.64
CA GLU A 115 19.86 19.05 -15.19
C GLU A 115 19.95 17.64 -14.57
N ALA A 116 19.22 16.66 -15.11
CA ALA A 116 19.27 15.29 -14.61
C ALA A 116 20.67 14.66 -14.70
N PHE A 117 21.46 15.03 -15.70
CA PHE A 117 22.80 14.44 -15.95
C PHE A 117 23.98 15.32 -15.51
N LYS A 118 23.76 16.35 -14.70
CA LYS A 118 24.85 17.16 -14.11
C LYS A 118 25.47 16.47 -12.89
#